data_AF-A0A9P4I7M2-F1
#
_entry.id   AF-A0A9P4I7M2-F1
#
_cell.length_a   1.000
_cell.length_b   1.000
_cell.length_c   1.000
_cell.angle_alpha   90.00
_cell.angle_beta   90.00
_cell.angle_gamma   90.00
#
_symmetry.space_group_name_H-M   'P 1'
#
loop_
_entity.id
_entity.type
_entity.pdbx_description
1 polymer ?
#
loop_
_entity_poly.entity_id
_entity_poly.type
_entity_poly.pdbx_seq_one_letter_code
_entity_poly.pdbx_strand_id
1 'polypeptide(L)'
;MASNNSQNSTPQSIDDVLNLLSLWAGNFHRNTTKAFADLRPKDYIRLVIIIGAYCLLRPYLMKLGAKLQARGYEREDRAAQEEAEKTRLNGNDLRGTRIALPGIESDDEEDEDEAEASSWGRKAKLRQRKMIRKKLEEQEERLRSMQEEESDQDIADLLED
;
A
#
# COMPACT_ATOMS: atom_id res chain seq x y z
N MET A 1 -27.31 29.05 -27.80
CA MET A 1 -26.98 28.07 -26.75
C MET A 1 -25.50 27.78 -26.84
N ALA A 2 -24.68 28.52 -26.09
CA ALA A 2 -23.24 28.26 -26.00
C ALA A 2 -22.97 27.57 -24.68
N SER A 3 -22.60 26.29 -24.76
CA SER A 3 -22.18 25.47 -23.64
C SER A 3 -20.89 26.04 -23.05
N ASN A 4 -20.99 26.66 -21.87
CA ASN A 4 -19.81 26.96 -21.06
C ASN A 4 -19.34 25.67 -20.41
N ASN A 5 -18.42 25.00 -21.09
CA ASN A 5 -17.57 23.95 -20.56
C ASN A 5 -16.71 24.56 -19.44
N SER A 6 -17.16 24.41 -18.18
CA SER A 6 -16.39 24.77 -17.00
C SER A 6 -15.18 23.87 -16.96
N GLN A 7 -14.06 24.41 -17.43
CA GLN A 7 -12.75 23.77 -17.45
C GLN A 7 -12.42 23.24 -16.05
N ASN A 8 -12.05 21.96 -15.98
CA ASN A 8 -11.38 21.37 -14.82
C ASN A 8 -10.04 22.08 -14.62
N SER A 9 -10.02 23.15 -13.85
CA SER A 9 -8.81 23.89 -13.48
C SER A 9 -8.03 23.11 -12.43
N THR A 10 -7.26 22.12 -12.86
CA THR A 10 -6.11 21.66 -12.06
C THR A 10 -5.14 22.84 -11.90
N PRO A 11 -4.75 23.24 -10.68
CA PRO A 11 -3.76 24.30 -10.53
C PRO A 11 -2.41 23.79 -11.02
N GLN A 12 -1.95 24.31 -12.15
CA GLN A 12 -0.66 23.93 -12.76
C GLN A 12 0.48 24.86 -12.32
N SER A 13 0.16 26.04 -11.75
CA SER A 13 1.12 27.03 -11.25
C SER A 13 1.00 27.27 -9.75
N ILE A 14 2.11 27.60 -9.10
CA ILE A 14 2.16 28.01 -7.68
C ILE A 14 1.27 29.25 -7.46
N ASP A 15 1.20 30.16 -8.43
CA ASP A 15 0.37 31.36 -8.34
C ASP A 15 -1.12 31.03 -8.31
N ASP A 16 -1.57 29.98 -9.01
CA ASP A 16 -2.96 29.52 -8.96
C ASP A 16 -3.30 28.93 -7.59
N VAL A 17 -2.38 28.18 -6.99
CA VAL A 17 -2.54 27.64 -5.62
C VAL A 17 -2.62 28.78 -4.62
N LEU A 18 -1.76 29.80 -4.75
CA LEU A 18 -1.78 30.98 -3.88
C LEU A 18 -3.06 31.81 -4.05
N ASN A 19 -3.58 31.93 -5.27
CA ASN A 19 -4.86 32.58 -5.55
C ASN A 19 -6.05 31.78 -5.02
N LEU A 20 -6.04 30.45 -5.14
CA LEU A 20 -7.08 29.60 -4.57
C LEU A 20 -7.06 29.65 -3.04
N LEU A 21 -5.87 29.67 -2.46
CA LEU A 21 -5.66 29.80 -1.02
C LEU A 21 -6.12 31.16 -0.51
N SER A 22 -5.84 32.25 -1.24
CA SER A 22 -6.27 33.60 -0.85
C SER A 22 -7.79 33.78 -0.99
N LEU A 23 -8.40 33.18 -2.01
CA LEU A 23 -9.86 33.10 -2.17
C LEU A 23 -10.49 32.30 -1.03
N TRP A 24 -9.95 31.14 -0.72
CA TRP A 24 -10.44 30.29 0.36
C TRP A 24 -10.24 30.96 1.72
N ALA A 25 -9.08 31.56 1.98
CA ALA A 25 -8.78 32.29 3.21
C ALA A 25 -9.68 33.53 3.36
N GLY A 26 -9.91 34.29 2.29
CA GLY A 26 -10.81 35.44 2.29
C GLY A 26 -12.26 35.04 2.55
N ASN A 27 -12.72 33.94 1.95
CA ASN A 27 -14.06 33.40 2.18
C ASN A 27 -14.21 32.81 3.58
N PHE A 28 -13.20 32.08 4.05
CA PHE A 28 -13.14 31.53 5.39
C PHE A 28 -13.17 32.64 6.43
N HIS A 29 -12.35 33.69 6.28
CA HIS A 29 -12.31 34.82 7.19
C HIS A 29 -13.64 35.58 7.21
N ARG A 30 -14.23 35.90 6.05
CA ARG A 30 -15.54 36.57 6.00
C ARG A 30 -16.64 35.71 6.64
N ASN A 31 -16.64 34.41 6.37
CA ASN A 31 -17.64 33.49 6.91
C ASN A 31 -17.48 33.28 8.42
N THR A 32 -16.26 33.07 8.90
CA THR A 32 -15.99 32.88 10.34
C THR A 32 -16.21 34.17 11.11
N THR A 33 -15.68 35.31 10.67
CA THR A 33 -15.87 36.59 11.37
C THR A 33 -17.35 36.98 11.43
N LYS A 34 -18.11 36.78 10.35
CA LYS A 34 -19.56 37.02 10.36
C LYS A 34 -20.30 36.04 11.29
N ALA A 35 -19.92 34.77 11.26
CA ALA A 35 -20.49 33.77 12.17
C ALA A 35 -20.21 34.11 13.63
N PHE A 36 -19.02 34.62 13.96
CA PHE A 36 -18.70 35.04 15.34
C PHE A 36 -19.37 36.35 15.73
N ALA A 37 -19.55 37.29 14.81
CA ALA A 37 -20.22 38.57 15.08
C ALA A 37 -21.73 38.42 15.32
N ASP A 38 -22.37 37.40 14.75
CA ASP A 38 -23.81 37.14 14.89
C ASP A 38 -24.13 36.14 16.03
N LEU A 39 -23.13 35.73 16.82
CA LEU A 39 -23.35 34.83 17.96
C LEU A 39 -24.07 35.54 19.10
N ARG A 40 -25.20 34.96 19.52
CA ARG A 40 -25.86 35.34 20.77
C ARG A 40 -25.08 34.77 21.96
N PRO A 41 -25.22 35.34 23.18
CA PRO A 41 -24.52 34.85 24.37
C PRO A 41 -24.75 33.35 24.66
N LYS A 42 -25.94 32.82 24.34
CA LYS A 42 -26.27 31.39 24.48
C LYS A 42 -25.40 30.50 23.58
N ASP A 43 -25.07 30.98 22.39
CA ASP A 43 -24.30 30.22 21.40
C ASP A 43 -22.81 30.17 21.78
N TYR A 44 -22.29 31.20 22.46
CA TYR A 44 -20.96 31.17 23.09
C TYR A 44 -20.84 30.12 24.20
N ILE A 45 -21.85 30.00 25.08
CA ILE A 45 -21.85 28.98 26.14
C ILE A 45 -21.82 27.58 25.52
N ARG A 46 -22.61 27.33 24.48
CA ARG A 46 -22.59 26.07 23.74
C ARG A 46 -21.22 25.80 23.10
N LEU A 47 -20.58 26.82 22.51
CA LEU A 47 -19.25 26.70 21.93
C LEU A 47 -18.21 26.26 22.98
N VAL A 48 -18.20 26.92 24.14
CA VAL A 48 -17.28 26.60 25.25
C VAL A 48 -17.52 25.18 25.76
N ILE A 49 -18.78 24.73 25.86
CA ILE A 49 -19.10 23.35 26.26
C ILE A 49 -18.52 22.35 25.26
N ILE A 50 -18.68 22.58 23.95
CA ILE A 50 -18.15 21.68 22.91
C ILE A 50 -16.62 21.63 22.96
N ILE A 51 -15.96 22.79 23.05
CA ILE A 51 -14.50 22.88 23.13
C ILE A 51 -14.00 22.21 24.42
N GLY A 52 -14.62 22.52 25.56
CA GLY A 52 -14.30 21.92 26.84
C GLY A 52 -14.47 20.40 26.83
N ALA A 53 -15.57 19.90 26.26
CA ALA A 53 -15.80 18.48 26.07
C ALA A 53 -14.72 17.83 25.18
N TYR A 54 -14.33 18.47 24.08
CA TYR A 54 -13.25 17.97 23.22
C TYR A 54 -11.89 17.97 23.93
N CYS A 55 -11.55 19.03 24.66
CA CYS A 55 -10.33 19.11 25.46
C CYS A 55 -10.28 18.00 26.51
N LEU A 56 -11.41 17.67 27.13
CA LEU A 56 -11.50 16.52 28.04
C LEU A 56 -11.43 15.19 27.30
N LEU A 57 -12.07 15.04 26.14
CA LEU A 57 -12.12 13.80 25.37
C LEU A 57 -10.74 13.42 24.77
N ARG A 58 -9.96 14.40 24.32
CA ARG A 58 -8.65 14.22 23.67
C ARG A 58 -7.66 13.33 24.46
N PRO A 59 -7.37 13.58 25.75
CA PRO A 59 -6.44 12.72 26.50
C PRO A 59 -6.92 11.28 26.61
N TYR A 60 -8.24 11.03 26.67
CA TYR A 60 -8.77 9.67 26.70
C TYR A 60 -8.62 8.97 25.35
N LEU A 61 -8.93 9.67 24.25
CA LEU A 61 -8.69 9.17 22.88
C LEU A 61 -7.21 8.83 22.65
N MET A 62 -6.28 9.69 23.11
CA MET A 62 -4.85 9.42 23.01
C MET A 62 -4.41 8.19 23.81
N LYS A 63 -4.94 8.01 25.03
CA LYS A 63 -4.67 6.80 25.83
C LYS A 63 -5.20 5.53 25.17
N LEU A 64 -6.39 5.59 24.56
CA LEU A 64 -6.97 4.47 23.81
C LEU A 64 -6.15 4.14 22.55
N GLY A 65 -5.75 5.16 21.79
CA GLY A 65 -4.90 5.01 20.62
C GLY A 65 -3.54 4.41 20.97
N ALA A 66 -2.88 4.91 22.01
CA ALA A 66 -1.61 4.36 22.49
C ALA A 66 -1.73 2.90 22.92
N LYS A 67 -2.82 2.52 23.60
CA LYS A 67 -3.07 1.13 24.01
C LYS A 67 -3.35 0.21 22.82
N LEU A 68 -4.01 0.72 21.78
CA LEU A 68 -4.25 -0.03 20.55
C LEU A 68 -2.95 -0.25 19.77
N GLN A 69 -2.11 0.78 19.65
CA GLN A 69 -0.80 0.68 19.01
C GLN A 69 0.12 -0.29 19.78
N ALA A 70 0.18 -0.18 21.10
CA ALA A 70 0.96 -1.10 21.94
C ALA A 70 0.53 -2.56 21.75
N ARG A 71 -0.78 -2.82 21.64
CA ARG A 71 -1.31 -4.16 21.33
C ARG A 71 -0.98 -4.65 19.92
N GLY A 72 -0.87 -3.74 18.95
CA GLY A 72 -0.38 -4.07 17.61
C GLY A 72 1.07 -4.52 17.65
N TYR A 73 1.94 -3.72 18.27
CA TYR A 73 3.35 -4.04 18.42
C TYR A 73 3.59 -5.33 19.22
N GLU A 74 2.84 -5.57 20.30
CA GLU A 74 2.97 -6.81 21.08
C GLU A 74 2.57 -8.06 20.27
N ARG A 75 1.58 -7.95 19.39
CA ARG A 75 1.19 -9.05 18.48
C ARG A 75 2.22 -9.29 17.40
N GLU A 76 2.79 -8.22 16.85
CA GLU A 76 3.85 -8.30 15.85
C GLU A 76 5.14 -8.87 16.46
N ASP A 77 5.54 -8.43 17.64
CA ASP A 77 6.70 -8.96 18.36
C ASP A 77 6.51 -10.43 18.74
N ARG A 78 5.31 -10.81 19.19
CA ARG A 78 5.02 -12.21 19.52
C ARG A 78 5.02 -13.09 18.27
N ALA A 79 4.42 -12.65 17.17
CA ALA A 79 4.46 -13.37 15.91
C ALA A 79 5.90 -13.49 15.38
N ALA A 80 6.71 -12.43 15.50
CA ALA A 80 8.11 -12.44 15.12
C ALA A 80 8.96 -13.35 16.02
N GLN A 81 8.67 -13.42 17.32
CA GLN A 81 9.34 -14.33 18.25
C GLN A 81 8.96 -15.79 17.99
N GLU A 82 7.69 -16.09 17.73
CA GLU A 82 7.24 -17.44 17.36
C GLU A 82 7.82 -17.89 16.00
N GLU A 83 7.95 -16.97 15.03
CA GLU A 83 8.64 -17.23 13.76
C GLU A 83 10.16 -17.38 13.94
N ALA A 84 10.77 -16.58 14.82
CA ALA A 84 12.18 -16.71 15.20
C ALA A 84 12.47 -18.01 15.95
N GLU A 85 11.57 -18.49 16.81
CA GLU A 85 11.69 -19.78 17.49
C GLU A 85 11.50 -20.95 16.52
N LYS A 86 10.59 -20.85 15.55
CA LYS A 86 10.45 -21.82 14.46
C LYS A 86 11.67 -21.86 13.52
N THR A 87 12.38 -20.73 13.36
CA THR A 87 13.58 -20.62 12.52
C THR A 87 14.90 -20.75 13.27
N ARG A 88 14.86 -20.88 14.61
CA ARG A 88 16.00 -21.26 15.46
C ARG A 88 16.36 -22.73 15.24
N LEU A 89 16.75 -23.05 14.02
CA LEU A 89 17.44 -24.27 13.66
C LEU A 89 18.78 -24.28 14.40
N ASN A 90 18.97 -25.24 15.29
CA ASN A 90 20.26 -25.47 15.91
C ASN A 90 21.20 -25.99 14.81
N GLY A 91 22.47 -25.54 14.77
CA GLY A 91 23.44 -25.95 13.73
C GLY A 91 23.64 -27.47 13.63
N ASN A 92 23.21 -28.24 14.63
CA ASN A 92 23.16 -29.69 14.61
C ASN A 92 22.05 -30.28 13.71
N ASP A 93 20.94 -29.55 13.45
CA ASP A 93 19.84 -29.98 12.57
C ASP A 93 20.23 -29.94 11.09
N LEU A 94 21.31 -29.22 10.74
CA LEU A 94 21.83 -29.10 9.37
C LEU A 94 22.72 -30.29 8.96
N ARG A 95 23.03 -31.22 9.87
CA ARG A 95 24.02 -32.28 9.66
C ARG A 95 23.45 -33.64 9.24
N GLY A 96 22.14 -33.80 9.08
CA GLY A 96 21.59 -35.13 8.76
C GLY A 96 20.19 -35.23 8.18
N THR A 97 19.40 -34.16 8.11
CA THR A 97 17.99 -34.30 7.70
C THR A 97 17.64 -33.24 6.66
N ARG A 98 16.99 -33.70 5.58
CA ARG A 98 16.44 -32.90 4.48
C ARG A 98 15.68 -31.71 5.07
N ILE A 99 16.29 -30.53 4.96
CA ILE A 99 15.76 -29.27 5.48
C ILE A 99 14.46 -28.98 4.73
N ALA A 100 13.32 -29.07 5.41
CA ALA A 100 12.10 -28.45 4.95
C ALA A 100 12.32 -26.94 5.02
N LEU A 101 12.63 -26.32 3.89
CA LEU A 101 12.64 -24.87 3.78
C LEU A 101 11.22 -24.35 4.05
N PRO A 102 10.98 -23.48 5.05
CA PRO A 102 9.71 -22.79 5.15
C PRO A 102 9.55 -21.90 3.90
N GLY A 103 8.61 -22.26 3.03
CA GLY A 103 8.33 -21.57 1.76
C GLY A 103 8.52 -22.39 0.48
N ILE A 104 8.89 -23.67 0.57
CA ILE A 104 8.64 -24.67 -0.49
C ILE A 104 7.70 -25.70 0.13
N GLU A 105 6.46 -25.28 0.31
CA GLU A 105 5.36 -26.25 0.35
C GLU A 105 5.27 -26.80 -1.08
N SER A 106 5.37 -28.12 -1.12
CA SER A 106 5.01 -28.94 -2.25
C SER A 106 3.70 -28.44 -2.84
N ASP A 107 3.60 -28.52 -4.16
CA ASP A 107 2.36 -28.52 -4.91
C ASP A 107 1.39 -29.52 -4.26
N ASP A 108 0.59 -29.05 -3.31
CA ASP A 108 -0.61 -29.72 -2.82
C ASP A 108 -1.51 -28.69 -2.13
N GLU A 109 -2.78 -28.86 -2.41
CA GLU A 109 -3.88 -27.92 -2.20
C GLU A 109 -4.19 -27.70 -0.71
N GLU A 110 -4.89 -26.58 -0.46
CA GLU A 110 -5.60 -26.20 0.77
C GLU A 110 -4.74 -25.69 1.96
N ASP A 111 -4.75 -24.37 2.14
CA ASP A 111 -5.13 -23.78 3.43
C ASP A 111 -5.53 -22.30 3.22
N GLU A 112 -6.85 -22.11 3.16
CA GLU A 112 -7.50 -20.86 3.51
C GLU A 112 -7.30 -20.63 5.02
N ASP A 113 -6.98 -19.39 5.40
CA ASP A 113 -6.99 -18.84 6.77
C ASP A 113 -5.62 -18.63 7.44
N GLU A 114 -4.94 -17.51 7.11
CA GLU A 114 -4.43 -16.60 8.16
C GLU A 114 -3.93 -15.24 7.63
N ALA A 115 -4.39 -14.17 8.31
CA ALA A 115 -3.93 -12.77 8.27
C ALA A 115 -4.26 -11.89 7.03
N GLU A 116 -5.53 -11.45 6.92
CA GLU A 116 -6.01 -10.51 5.89
C GLU A 116 -5.24 -9.16 5.80
N ALA A 117 -4.66 -8.65 6.89
CA ALA A 117 -3.99 -7.34 6.91
C ALA A 117 -2.58 -7.32 6.28
N SER A 118 -1.88 -8.46 6.22
CA SER A 118 -0.52 -8.60 5.65
C SER A 118 -0.54 -9.04 4.16
N SER A 119 -1.73 -9.33 3.62
CA SER A 119 -1.89 -9.96 2.31
C SER A 119 -1.71 -9.00 1.12
N TRP A 120 -1.98 -7.70 1.28
CA TRP A 120 -1.98 -6.75 0.15
C TRP A 120 -0.59 -6.58 -0.47
N GLY A 121 0.45 -6.45 0.37
CA GLY A 121 1.83 -6.32 -0.09
C GLY A 121 2.41 -7.62 -0.67
N ARG A 122 2.04 -8.77 -0.08
CA ARG A 122 2.49 -10.10 -0.54
C ARG A 122 1.88 -10.45 -1.91
N LYS A 123 0.58 -10.22 -2.09
CA LYS A 123 -0.12 -10.47 -3.36
C LYS A 123 0.37 -9.56 -4.49
N ALA A 124 0.70 -8.31 -4.18
CA ALA A 124 1.29 -7.38 -5.14
C ALA A 124 2.70 -7.82 -5.58
N LYS A 125 3.58 -8.17 -4.64
CA LYS A 125 4.93 -8.69 -4.94
C LYS A 125 4.90 -10.00 -5.74
N LEU A 126 3.97 -10.90 -5.42
CA LEU A 126 3.81 -12.17 -6.13
C LEU A 126 3.37 -11.95 -7.59
N ARG A 127 2.42 -11.04 -7.83
CA ARG A 127 1.99 -10.66 -9.19
C ARG A 127 3.13 -10.02 -9.99
N GLN A 128 3.93 -9.16 -9.36
CA GLN A 128 5.11 -8.56 -10.00
C GLN A 128 6.14 -9.62 -10.42
N ARG A 129 6.47 -10.57 -9.52
CA ARG A 129 7.39 -11.67 -9.84
C ARG A 129 6.87 -12.57 -10.96
N LYS A 130 5.57 -12.88 -10.96
CA LYS A 130 4.94 -13.69 -12.02
C LYS A 130 5.00 -13.00 -13.39
N MET A 131 4.77 -11.69 -13.43
CA MET A 131 4.87 -10.88 -14.66
C MET A 131 6.31 -10.84 -15.19
N ILE A 132 7.31 -10.68 -14.31
CA ILE A 132 8.73 -10.69 -14.69
C ILE A 132 9.13 -12.06 -15.22
N ARG A 133 8.76 -13.15 -14.52
CA ARG A 133 9.06 -14.53 -14.96
C ARG A 133 8.47 -14.83 -16.34
N LYS A 134 7.19 -14.47 -16.56
CA LYS A 134 6.53 -14.67 -17.85
C LYS A 134 7.21 -13.90 -18.98
N LYS A 135 7.64 -12.66 -18.74
CA LYS A 135 8.38 -11.87 -19.75
C LYS A 135 9.76 -12.44 -20.05
N LEU A 136 10.44 -13.02 -19.06
CA LEU A 136 11.73 -13.66 -19.25
C LEU A 136 11.60 -14.93 -20.10
N GLU A 137 10.59 -15.75 -19.80
CA GLU A 137 10.28 -17.00 -20.50
C GLU A 137 9.90 -16.75 -21.97
N GLU A 138 9.07 -15.74 -22.25
CA GLU A 138 8.71 -15.34 -23.63
C GLU A 138 9.94 -14.86 -24.43
N GLN A 139 10.93 -14.24 -23.79
CA GLN A 139 12.17 -13.87 -24.46
C GLN A 139 13.07 -15.07 -24.73
N GLU A 140 13.18 -15.99 -23.78
CA GLU A 140 13.93 -17.24 -23.99
C GLU A 140 13.31 -18.07 -25.11
N GLU A 141 11.98 -18.18 -25.16
CA GLU A 141 11.27 -18.90 -26.22
C GLU A 141 11.44 -18.23 -27.59
N ARG A 142 11.38 -16.88 -27.67
CA ARG A 142 11.69 -16.15 -28.93
C ARG A 142 13.13 -16.36 -29.38
N LEU A 143 14.09 -16.39 -28.46
CA LEU A 143 15.49 -16.62 -28.81
C LEU A 143 15.72 -18.06 -29.29
N ARG A 144 15.05 -19.03 -28.68
CA ARG A 144 15.08 -20.43 -29.13
C ARG A 144 14.45 -20.60 -30.51
N SER A 145 13.29 -20.00 -30.77
CA SER A 145 12.66 -20.09 -32.09
C SER A 145 13.51 -19.45 -33.18
N MET A 146 14.17 -18.32 -32.90
CA MET A 146 15.12 -17.70 -33.83
C MET A 146 16.35 -18.58 -34.09
N GLN A 147 16.89 -19.25 -33.06
CA GLN A 147 18.01 -20.19 -33.22
C GLN A 147 17.60 -21.45 -33.99
N GLU A 148 16.39 -21.96 -33.78
CA GLU A 148 15.84 -23.10 -34.52
C GLU A 148 15.64 -22.71 -36.00
N GLU A 149 15.06 -21.53 -36.29
CA GLU A 149 14.89 -21.00 -37.66
C GLU A 149 16.22 -20.72 -38.39
N GLU A 150 17.27 -20.28 -37.68
CA GLU A 150 18.61 -20.09 -38.24
C GLU A 150 19.29 -21.45 -38.52
N SER A 151 19.14 -22.41 -37.60
CA SER A 151 19.68 -23.76 -37.79
C SER A 151 19.02 -24.54 -38.93
N ASP A 152 17.72 -24.34 -39.16
CA ASP A 152 17.00 -24.95 -40.28
C ASP A 152 17.39 -24.32 -41.63
N GLN A 153 17.71 -23.03 -41.67
CA GLN A 153 18.24 -22.35 -42.86
C GLN A 153 19.65 -22.84 -43.22
N ASP A 154 20.53 -22.99 -42.22
CA ASP A 154 21.89 -23.52 -42.42
C ASP A 154 21.89 -24.97 -42.95
N ILE A 155 20.87 -25.77 -42.60
CA ILE A 155 20.69 -27.14 -43.10
C ILE A 155 20.16 -27.15 -44.55
N ALA A 156 19.31 -26.19 -44.93
CA ALA A 156 18.74 -26.09 -46.27
C ALA A 156 19.82 -25.73 -47.32
N ASP A 157 20.74 -24.82 -46.98
CA ASP A 157 21.87 -24.43 -47.83
C ASP A 157 22.86 -25.61 -48.07
N LEU A 158 22.90 -26.60 -47.17
CA LEU A 158 23.74 -27.79 -47.30
C LEU A 158 23.15 -28.87 -48.23
N LEU A 159 21.90 -28.72 -48.67
CA LEU A 159 21.18 -29.70 -49.49
C LEU A 159 21.07 -29.29 -50.98
N GLU A 160 21.48 -28.06 -51.34
CA GLU A 160 21.37 -27.49 -52.69
C GLU A 160 22.62 -27.72 -53.59
N ASP A 161 23.47 -28.72 -53.27
CA ASP A 161 24.64 -29.13 -54.10
C ASP A 161 24.66 -30.66 -54.34
#